data_AF-A0A7C9AJX6-F1
#
_entry.id   AF-A0A7C9AJX6-F1
#
_cell.length_a   1.000
_cell.length_b   1.000
_cell.length_c   1.000
_cell.angle_alpha   90.00
_cell.angle_beta   90.00
_cell.angle_gamma   90.00
#
_symmetry.space_group_name_H-M   'P 1'
#
loop_
_entity.id
_entity.type
_entity.pdbx_description
1 polymer ?
#
loop_
_entity_poly.entity_id
_entity_poly.type
_entity_poly.pdbx_seq_one_letter_code
_entity_poly.pdbx_strand_id
1 'polypeptide(L)'
;SEVKKKPDSWKLPKIPVDQVYKTKALRIFPSYVIKDFEQTLTLDSTYQDIRSESLSLVDEDFINSFRKKKHKFLHLGLVQVAIKPLTRVGLGAPIIVCLRDSRVRDFKDSLLAMVETDLSN
;
A
#
# COMPACT_ATOMS: atom_id res chain seq x y z
N SER A 1 -20.92 31.65 -9.15
CA SER A 1 -20.94 30.32 -9.77
C SER A 1 -19.58 29.67 -9.60
N GLU A 2 -19.43 28.83 -8.57
CA GLU A 2 -18.15 28.18 -8.29
C GLU A 2 -17.82 27.15 -9.37
N VAL A 3 -16.69 27.37 -10.04
CA VAL A 3 -16.18 26.49 -11.08
C VAL A 3 -16.00 25.09 -10.50
N LYS A 4 -16.66 24.10 -11.10
CA LYS A 4 -16.50 22.67 -10.82
C LYS A 4 -15.05 22.25 -11.11
N LYS A 5 -14.12 22.44 -10.17
CA LYS A 5 -12.81 21.77 -10.22
C LYS A 5 -13.08 20.27 -10.02
N LYS A 6 -12.87 19.48 -11.07
CA LYS A 6 -12.86 18.02 -11.02
C LYS A 6 -11.89 17.59 -9.91
N PRO A 7 -12.20 16.54 -9.12
CA PRO A 7 -11.21 15.95 -8.23
C PRO A 7 -9.98 15.58 -9.06
N ASP A 8 -8.83 16.08 -8.64
CA ASP A 8 -7.58 16.20 -9.39
C ASP A 8 -7.21 14.97 -10.24
N SER A 9 -6.62 15.21 -11.41
CA SER A 9 -6.02 14.21 -12.32
C SER A 9 -4.76 13.54 -11.76
N TRP A 10 -4.54 13.65 -10.45
CA TRP A 10 -3.40 13.08 -9.76
C TRP A 10 -3.46 11.55 -9.81
N LYS A 11 -2.31 10.94 -10.12
CA LYS A 11 -2.09 9.49 -10.13
C LYS A 11 -0.85 9.19 -9.32
N LEU A 12 -0.81 8.01 -8.70
CA LEU A 12 0.39 7.54 -8.01
C LEU A 12 1.59 7.52 -8.98
N PRO A 13 2.72 8.17 -8.65
CA PRO A 13 3.89 8.17 -9.51
C PRO A 13 4.41 6.74 -9.71
N LYS A 14 4.58 6.34 -10.97
CA LYS A 14 5.19 5.05 -11.32
C LYS A 14 6.70 5.15 -11.16
N ILE A 15 7.29 4.24 -10.40
CA ILE A 15 8.74 4.13 -10.24
C ILE A 15 9.26 3.03 -11.17
N PRO A 16 10.22 3.32 -12.05
CA PRO A 16 10.85 2.31 -12.90
C PRO A 16 11.51 1.19 -12.07
N VAL A 17 11.34 -0.06 -12.52
CA VAL A 17 11.82 -1.25 -11.79
C VAL A 17 13.34 -1.25 -11.60
N ASP A 18 14.07 -0.73 -12.57
CA ASP A 18 15.54 -0.64 -12.55
C ASP A 18 16.06 0.33 -11.47
N GLN A 19 15.24 1.30 -11.04
CA GLN A 19 15.55 2.14 -9.87
C GLN A 19 15.42 1.38 -8.55
N VAL A 20 14.54 0.38 -8.49
CA VAL A 20 14.32 -0.46 -7.28
C VAL A 20 15.26 -1.66 -7.27
N TYR A 21 15.45 -2.31 -8.41
CA TYR A 21 16.26 -3.50 -8.60
C TYR A 21 17.30 -3.27 -9.70
N LYS A 22 18.59 -3.18 -9.33
CA LYS A 22 19.71 -2.92 -10.26
C LYS A 22 19.92 -3.96 -11.37
N THR A 23 19.14 -4.01 -12.44
CA THR A 23 19.28 -5.01 -13.51
C THR A 23 20.64 -4.94 -14.21
N LYS A 24 21.60 -5.78 -13.79
CA LYS A 24 22.87 -5.94 -14.53
C LYS A 24 22.61 -6.72 -15.83
N ALA A 25 23.37 -6.40 -16.89
CA ALA A 25 23.26 -6.96 -18.23
C ALA A 25 23.40 -8.50 -18.33
N LEU A 26 23.90 -9.15 -17.27
CA LEU A 26 23.96 -10.60 -17.12
C LEU A 26 23.22 -10.99 -15.84
N ARG A 27 21.89 -11.13 -15.91
CA ARG A 27 21.08 -11.59 -14.77
C ARG A 27 20.33 -12.88 -15.08
N ILE A 28 20.70 -13.91 -14.32
CA ILE A 28 19.85 -15.05 -13.96
C ILE A 28 18.60 -14.45 -13.30
N PHE A 29 17.44 -14.68 -13.91
CA PHE A 29 16.15 -14.02 -13.66
C PHE A 29 15.75 -13.97 -12.17
N PRO A 30 15.76 -12.80 -11.48
CA PRO A 30 14.92 -12.64 -10.31
C PRO A 30 13.47 -12.51 -10.80
N SER A 31 12.58 -13.35 -10.29
CA SER A 31 11.14 -13.17 -10.44
C SER A 31 10.73 -11.94 -9.61
N TYR A 32 10.66 -10.77 -10.23
CA TYR A 32 10.03 -9.60 -9.62
C TYR A 32 8.56 -9.56 -10.02
N VAL A 33 7.72 -9.05 -9.12
CA VAL A 33 6.30 -8.87 -9.35
C VAL A 33 5.93 -7.47 -8.88
N ILE A 34 5.24 -6.73 -9.74
CA ILE A 34 4.63 -5.44 -9.41
C ILE A 34 3.15 -5.72 -9.18
N LYS A 35 2.63 -5.29 -8.04
CA LYS A 35 1.20 -5.34 -7.72
C LYS A 35 0.76 -3.94 -7.31
N ASP A 36 -0.26 -3.45 -8.00
CA ASP A 36 -0.93 -2.22 -7.67
C ASP A 36 -2.34 -2.58 -7.19
N PHE A 37 -2.85 -1.86 -6.20
CA PHE A 37 -4.20 -2.04 -5.69
C PHE A 37 -4.79 -0.68 -5.31
N GLU A 38 -6.10 -0.54 -5.53
CA GLU A 38 -6.86 0.65 -5.20
C GLU A 38 -8.14 0.23 -4.46
N GLN A 39 -8.39 0.85 -3.31
CA GLN A 39 -9.60 0.62 -2.53
C GLN A 39 -10.14 1.95 -2.04
N THR A 40 -11.45 2.10 -2.18
CA THR A 40 -12.19 3.22 -1.62
C THR A 40 -12.81 2.78 -0.30
N LEU A 41 -12.54 3.55 0.76
CA LEU A 41 -13.10 3.32 2.08
C LEU A 41 -14.11 4.43 2.37
N THR A 42 -15.32 4.03 2.77
CA THR A 42 -16.34 4.97 3.25
C THR A 42 -16.24 5.07 4.76
N LEU A 43 -15.91 6.27 5.24
CA LEU A 43 -15.91 6.59 6.66
C LEU A 43 -17.35 6.91 7.06
N ASP A 44 -17.94 6.07 7.90
CA ASP A 44 -19.26 6.33 8.47
C ASP A 44 -19.08 7.20 9.73
N SER A 45 -19.63 8.42 9.70
CA SER A 45 -19.56 9.40 10.81
C SER A 45 -20.20 8.92 12.11
N THR A 46 -20.92 7.80 12.08
CA THR A 46 -21.68 7.28 13.21
C THR A 46 -20.83 6.43 14.16
N TYR A 47 -19.64 5.99 13.74
CA TYR A 47 -18.76 5.16 14.55
C TYR A 47 -17.63 5.99 15.18
N GLN A 48 -17.64 6.07 16.51
CA GLN A 48 -16.52 6.57 17.33
C GLN A 48 -15.32 5.59 17.38
N ASP A 49 -15.39 4.49 16.63
CA ASP A 49 -14.43 3.39 16.73
C ASP A 49 -13.33 3.49 15.65
N ILE A 50 -12.11 3.12 16.00
CA ILE A 50 -10.96 3.14 15.08
C ILE A 50 -11.19 2.05 14.01
N ARG A 51 -11.72 2.43 12.83
CA ARG A 51 -11.78 1.50 11.71
C ARG A 51 -10.38 1.25 11.17
N SER A 52 -9.96 -0.02 11.26
CA SER A 52 -8.72 -0.51 10.68
C SER A 52 -9.04 -1.44 9.52
N GLU A 53 -8.60 -1.06 8.32
CA GLU A 53 -8.72 -1.90 7.12
C GLU A 53 -7.36 -2.46 6.77
N SER A 54 -7.31 -3.75 6.41
CA SER A 54 -6.08 -4.44 6.06
C SER A 54 -6.10 -4.84 4.60
N LEU A 55 -5.09 -4.42 3.87
CA LEU A 55 -4.87 -4.84 2.49
C LEU A 55 -3.72 -5.83 2.41
N SER A 56 -3.97 -7.00 1.83
CA SER A 56 -2.88 -7.93 1.53
C SER A 56 -2.13 -7.50 0.28
N LEU A 57 -0.84 -7.18 0.42
CA LEU A 57 0.05 -6.93 -0.72
C LEU A 57 0.27 -8.17 -1.58
N VAL A 58 0.01 -9.36 -1.03
CA VAL A 58 0.28 -10.64 -1.67
C VAL A 58 -0.89 -11.60 -1.45
N ASP A 59 -1.53 -12.03 -2.53
CA ASP A 59 -2.57 -13.06 -2.52
C ASP A 59 -2.02 -14.47 -2.27
N GLU A 60 -2.92 -15.38 -1.88
CA GLU A 60 -2.58 -16.78 -1.63
C GLU A 60 -2.04 -17.47 -2.88
N ASP A 61 -2.53 -17.13 -4.06
CA ASP A 61 -2.09 -17.73 -5.33
C ASP A 61 -0.61 -17.40 -5.61
N PHE A 62 -0.21 -16.15 -5.41
CA PHE A 62 1.20 -15.78 -5.48
C PHE A 62 2.01 -16.57 -4.46
N ILE A 63 1.60 -16.60 -3.19
CA ILE A 63 2.34 -17.32 -2.13
C ILE A 63 2.47 -18.80 -2.46
N ASN A 64 1.41 -19.42 -2.98
CA ASN A 64 1.40 -20.81 -3.39
C ASN A 64 2.34 -21.05 -4.57
N SER A 65 2.33 -20.19 -5.58
CA SER A 65 3.27 -20.26 -6.71
C SER A 65 4.72 -20.09 -6.26
N PHE A 66 4.95 -19.19 -5.30
CA PHE A 66 6.25 -18.86 -4.73
C PHE A 66 6.83 -20.06 -3.95
N ARG A 67 6.00 -20.71 -3.14
CA ARG A 67 6.32 -21.95 -2.41
C ARG A 67 6.61 -23.11 -3.38
N LYS A 68 5.81 -23.30 -4.42
CA LYS A 68 6.03 -24.34 -5.46
C LYS A 68 7.40 -24.19 -6.14
N LYS A 69 7.85 -22.96 -6.37
CA LYS A 69 9.18 -22.64 -6.91
C LYS A 69 10.33 -22.78 -5.89
N LYS A 70 10.05 -23.20 -4.66
CA LYS A 70 11.03 -23.40 -3.56
C LYS A 70 11.86 -22.14 -3.24
N HIS A 71 11.29 -20.95 -3.44
CA HIS A 71 11.95 -19.72 -3.00
C HIS A 71 11.97 -19.64 -1.47
N LYS A 72 13.14 -19.32 -0.90
CA LYS A 72 13.33 -19.24 0.56
C LYS A 72 12.94 -17.88 1.15
N PHE A 73 13.12 -16.81 0.38
CA PHE A 73 12.96 -15.44 0.86
C PHE A 73 12.22 -14.60 -0.18
N LEU A 74 11.22 -13.85 0.28
CA LEU A 74 10.55 -12.81 -0.48
C LEU A 74 11.17 -11.47 -0.09
N HIS A 75 11.62 -10.70 -1.08
CA HIS A 75 12.14 -9.35 -0.87
C HIS A 75 11.10 -8.32 -1.35
N LEU A 76 10.74 -7.38 -0.47
CA LEU A 76 9.89 -6.23 -0.82
C LEU A 76 10.80 -5.05 -1.12
N GLY A 77 11.02 -4.75 -2.39
CA GLY A 77 11.95 -3.69 -2.80
C GLY A 77 11.39 -2.28 -2.67
N LEU A 78 10.10 -2.10 -2.90
CA LEU A 78 9.42 -0.81 -2.79
C LEU A 78 7.93 -1.06 -2.46
N VAL A 79 7.42 -0.31 -1.49
CA VAL A 79 5.98 -0.21 -1.21
C VAL A 79 5.62 1.26 -1.27
N GLN A 80 4.71 1.62 -2.18
CA GLN A 80 4.18 2.97 -2.29
C GLN A 80 2.74 2.97 -1.81
N VAL A 81 2.39 3.95 -0.97
CA VAL A 81 1.02 4.15 -0.50
C VAL A 81 0.63 5.58 -0.81
N ALA A 82 -0.61 5.76 -1.28
CA ALA A 82 -1.21 7.07 -1.43
C ALA A 82 -2.63 7.03 -0.91
N ILE A 83 -3.01 8.09 -0.20
CA ILE A 83 -4.37 8.28 0.30
C ILE A 83 -4.91 9.55 -0.34
N LYS A 84 -6.08 9.44 -0.94
CA LYS A 84 -6.76 10.55 -1.61
C LYS A 84 -8.13 10.76 -0.95
N PRO A 85 -8.34 11.89 -0.25
CA PRO A 85 -9.68 12.26 0.18
C PRO A 85 -10.62 12.38 -1.04
N LEU A 86 -11.77 11.72 -0.96
CA LEU A 86 -12.85 11.90 -1.95
C LEU A 86 -13.81 13.02 -1.56
N THR A 87 -13.59 13.63 -0.39
CA THR A 87 -14.35 14.75 0.17
C THR A 87 -13.59 16.06 -0.04
N ARG A 88 -14.33 17.18 -0.12
CA ARG A 88 -13.73 18.52 -0.10
C ARG A 88 -13.39 19.00 1.30
N VAL A 89 -14.09 18.46 2.29
CA VAL A 89 -13.79 18.66 3.71
C VAL A 89 -12.67 17.68 4.04
N GLY A 90 -11.53 18.17 4.54
CA GLY A 90 -10.44 17.32 5.00
C GLY A 90 -10.92 16.33 6.07
N LEU A 91 -10.11 15.31 6.34
CA LEU A 91 -10.41 14.39 7.43
C LEU A 91 -10.06 15.08 8.75
N GLY A 92 -11.00 15.18 9.69
CA GLY A 92 -10.76 15.77 11.01
C GLY A 92 -9.94 14.88 11.97
N ALA A 93 -9.21 13.91 11.44
CA ALA A 93 -8.44 12.93 12.18
C ALA A 93 -7.23 12.46 11.35
N PRO A 94 -6.11 12.11 12.01
CA PRO A 94 -4.96 11.54 11.33
C PRO A 94 -5.28 10.14 10.78
N ILE A 95 -4.61 9.77 9.70
CA ILE A 95 -4.59 8.42 9.16
C ILE A 95 -3.24 7.80 9.44
N ILE A 96 -3.27 6.58 10.00
CA ILE A 96 -2.10 5.77 10.22
C ILE A 96 -2.10 4.63 9.20
N VAL A 97 -1.01 4.49 8.46
CA VAL A 97 -0.75 3.40 7.54
C VAL A 97 0.36 2.54 8.10
N CYS A 98 0.08 1.25 8.25
CA CYS A 98 1.02 0.27 8.78
C CYS A 98 1.33 -0.80 7.72
N LEU A 99 2.60 -1.01 7.43
CA LEU A 99 3.08 -2.18 6.72
C LEU A 99 3.47 -3.23 7.76
N ARG A 100 2.85 -4.41 7.72
CA ARG A 100 3.11 -5.48 8.68
C ARG A 100 3.23 -6.86 8.04
N ASP A 101 3.96 -7.76 8.68
CA ASP A 101 4.00 -9.18 8.34
C ASP A 101 2.79 -9.90 8.95
N SER A 102 1.83 -10.29 8.10
CA SER A 102 0.60 -10.94 8.54
C SER A 102 0.80 -12.31 9.19
N ARG A 103 1.98 -12.93 9.03
CA ARG A 103 2.33 -14.22 9.66
C ARG A 103 2.59 -14.08 11.16
N VAL A 104 2.95 -12.88 11.62
CA VAL A 104 3.20 -12.59 13.03
C VAL A 104 1.89 -12.13 13.68
N ARG A 105 1.49 -12.83 14.74
CA ARG A 105 0.22 -12.59 15.44
C ARG A 105 0.23 -11.31 16.28
N ASP A 106 1.34 -11.03 16.93
CA ASP A 106 1.49 -9.79 17.69
C ASP A 106 1.61 -8.61 16.73
N PHE A 107 0.84 -7.55 16.97
CA PHE A 107 0.80 -6.41 16.07
C PHE A 107 2.13 -5.64 16.06
N LYS A 108 2.72 -5.41 17.23
CA LYS A 108 3.95 -4.63 17.37
C LYS A 108 5.12 -5.36 16.74
N ASP A 109 5.22 -6.66 17.01
CA ASP A 109 6.29 -7.51 16.45
C ASP A 109 6.13 -7.72 14.94
N SER A 110 4.91 -7.57 14.41
CA SER A 110 4.65 -7.67 12.98
C SER A 110 4.99 -6.41 12.19
N LEU A 111 5.14 -5.26 12.85
CA LEU A 111 5.23 -3.97 12.19
C LEU A 111 6.60 -3.82 11.50
N LEU A 112 6.56 -3.57 10.18
CA LEU A 112 7.74 -3.34 9.36
C LEU A 112 7.97 -1.85 9.12
N ALA A 113 6.89 -1.09 8.92
CA ALA A 113 6.92 0.35 8.77
C ALA A 113 5.57 0.96 9.16
N MET A 114 5.59 2.23 9.59
CA MET A 114 4.40 3.00 9.91
C MET A 114 4.58 4.43 9.42
N VAL A 115 3.52 4.99 8.84
CA VAL A 115 3.44 6.39 8.43
C VAL A 115 2.14 6.96 8.96
N GLU A 116 2.23 8.12 9.57
CA GLU A 116 1.07 8.91 9.99
C GLU A 116 0.97 10.13 9.08
N THR A 117 -0.24 10.45 8.65
CA THR A 117 -0.53 11.65 7.88
C THR A 117 -1.81 12.29 8.37
N ASP A 118 -1.81 13.60 8.49
CA ASP A 118 -3.04 14.36 8.67
C ASP A 118 -3.60 14.71 7.29
N LEU A 119 -4.91 14.52 7.11
CA LEU A 119 -5.64 14.93 5.91
C LEU A 119 -6.64 16.05 6.22
N SER A 120 -6.49 16.71 7.37
CA SER A 120 -7.11 17.99 7.66
C SER A 120 -6.63 19.05 6.66
N ASN A 121 -7.51 20.00 6.35
CA ASN A 121 -7.32 20.99 5.29
C ASN A 121 -7.02 22.36 5.87
#